data_AF-A0A9D4ZW27-F1
#
_entry.id   AF-A0A9D4ZW27-F1
#
_cell.length_a   1.000
_cell.length_b   1.000
_cell.length_c   1.000
_cell.angle_alpha   90.00
_cell.angle_beta   90.00
_cell.angle_gamma   90.00
#
_symmetry.space_group_name_H-M   'P 1'
#
loop_
_entity.id
_entity.type
_entity.pdbx_description
1 polymer ?
#
loop_
_entity_poly.entity_id
_entity_poly.type
_entity_poly.pdbx_seq_one_letter_code
_entity_poly.pdbx_strand_id
1 'polypeptide(L)'
;MLSLSVTSPSSSTLSFLPKPLQLKSSFNGIRLRQPSTCTIPATKRTALVPVMMAKREEQLKEIRTKTNEQINEEVVKLQGDLLVLRLQKSARKEFKPSDFRKMRKTIARLLTVKREREIEEGIGKRLSRKLDKKWKRSIVVKPPTPPVSLLKLLRKEEDDEEAAED
;
A
#
# COMPACT_ATOMS: atom_id res chain seq x y z
N MET A 1 52.63 35.14 -15.39
CA MET A 1 52.86 33.69 -15.41
C MET A 1 53.23 33.26 -14.00
N LEU A 2 52.25 32.93 -13.17
CA LEU A 2 52.46 32.44 -11.80
C LEU A 2 51.73 31.11 -11.67
N SER A 3 52.50 30.03 -11.66
CA SER A 3 52.06 28.65 -11.50
C SER A 3 51.82 28.37 -10.01
N LEU A 4 50.58 28.05 -9.64
CA LEU A 4 50.23 27.52 -8.33
C LEU A 4 49.79 26.07 -8.50
N SER A 5 50.68 25.16 -8.13
CA SER A 5 50.41 23.74 -7.94
C SER A 5 49.71 23.55 -6.59
N VAL A 6 48.47 23.06 -6.61
CA VAL A 6 47.77 22.62 -5.40
C VAL A 6 47.46 21.14 -5.55
N THR A 7 48.02 20.37 -4.63
CA THR A 7 47.94 18.92 -4.52
C THR A 7 46.53 18.46 -4.14
N SER A 8 46.14 17.36 -4.77
CA SER A 8 44.88 16.65 -4.62
C SER A 8 44.79 15.93 -3.25
N PRO A 9 43.70 16.06 -2.48
CA PRO A 9 43.41 15.15 -1.38
C PRO A 9 42.56 13.97 -1.88
N SER A 10 43.20 12.81 -1.84
CA SER A 10 42.61 11.49 -2.07
C SER A 10 41.40 11.20 -1.18
N SER A 11 40.45 10.54 -1.81
CA SER A 11 39.28 9.85 -1.26
C SER A 11 39.53 9.15 0.08
N SER A 12 38.77 9.50 1.11
CA SER A 12 38.57 8.64 2.28
C SER A 12 37.09 8.63 2.69
N THR A 13 36.42 7.53 2.31
CA THR A 13 35.05 7.23 2.66
C THR A 13 35.00 6.78 4.12
N LEU A 14 34.83 7.70 5.06
CA LEU A 14 34.56 7.36 6.46
C LEU A 14 33.12 6.86 6.58
N SER A 15 32.96 5.55 6.58
CA SER A 15 31.72 4.89 6.97
C SER A 15 31.55 5.02 8.48
N PHE A 16 30.74 5.98 8.91
CA PHE A 16 30.25 6.04 10.29
C PHE A 16 29.29 4.86 10.51
N LEU A 17 29.84 3.72 10.93
CA LEU A 17 29.05 2.66 11.56
C LEU A 17 28.65 3.15 12.97
N PRO A 18 27.35 3.20 13.32
CA PRO A 18 26.98 3.39 14.72
C PRO A 18 27.39 2.15 15.52
N LYS A 19 28.16 2.36 16.60
CA LYS A 19 28.43 1.34 17.61
C LYS A 19 27.11 0.71 18.08
N PRO A 20 26.96 -0.62 18.09
CA PRO A 20 25.75 -1.22 18.64
C PRO A 20 25.71 -0.96 20.14
N LEU A 21 24.67 -0.24 20.58
CA LEU A 21 24.31 -0.18 21.99
C LEU A 21 24.04 -1.62 22.44
N GLN A 22 24.92 -2.17 23.26
CA GLN A 22 24.71 -3.47 23.86
C GLN A 22 23.50 -3.37 24.79
N LEU A 23 22.37 -3.88 24.33
CA LEU A 23 21.17 -4.04 25.13
C LEU A 23 21.45 -5.11 26.17
N LYS A 24 21.87 -4.69 27.36
CA LYS A 24 22.07 -5.58 28.52
C LYS A 24 20.70 -6.05 28.99
N SER A 25 20.25 -7.18 28.45
CA SER A 25 19.11 -7.94 28.98
C SER A 25 19.58 -8.72 30.21
N SER A 26 18.96 -8.48 31.37
CA SER A 26 19.25 -9.17 32.65
C SER A 26 18.43 -10.46 32.83
N PHE A 27 17.92 -11.07 31.76
CA PHE A 27 17.14 -12.30 31.87
C PHE A 27 18.06 -13.52 31.99
N ASN A 28 18.40 -13.89 33.23
CA ASN A 28 19.21 -15.07 33.58
C ASN A 28 18.43 -16.38 33.40
N GLY A 29 18.10 -16.78 32.16
CA GLY A 29 17.42 -18.06 31.97
C GLY A 29 17.41 -18.65 30.57
N ILE A 30 17.53 -17.86 29.51
CA ILE A 30 17.51 -18.41 28.14
C ILE A 30 18.56 -17.69 27.31
N ARG A 31 19.70 -18.35 27.09
CA ARG A 31 20.75 -17.88 26.20
C ARG A 31 20.30 -18.11 24.76
N LEU A 32 19.44 -17.25 24.23
CA LEU A 32 19.11 -17.25 22.81
C LEU A 32 20.40 -16.94 22.04
N ARG A 33 20.96 -17.97 21.40
CA ARG A 33 22.10 -17.85 20.49
C ARG A 33 21.70 -16.84 19.41
N GLN A 34 22.35 -15.68 19.41
CA GLN A 34 22.17 -14.67 18.36
C GLN A 34 22.45 -15.37 17.01
N PRO A 35 21.51 -15.39 16.05
CA PRO A 35 21.85 -15.88 14.73
C PRO A 35 22.96 -14.98 14.18
N SER A 36 24.11 -15.60 13.89
CA SER A 36 25.19 -14.98 13.13
C SER A 36 24.60 -14.22 11.96
N THR A 37 25.01 -12.97 11.79
CA THR A 37 24.65 -12.10 10.68
C THR A 37 24.82 -12.84 9.35
N CYS A 38 23.72 -13.31 8.74
CA CYS A 38 23.71 -13.69 7.34
C CYS A 38 23.91 -12.41 6.54
N THR A 39 25.15 -12.13 6.14
CA THR A 39 25.47 -11.13 5.13
C THR A 39 24.84 -11.63 3.82
N ILE A 40 23.66 -11.08 3.49
CA ILE A 40 23.02 -11.34 2.20
C ILE A 40 23.96 -10.76 1.14
N PRO A 41 24.46 -11.56 0.18
CA PRO A 41 25.29 -11.03 -0.89
C PRO A 41 24.48 -9.99 -1.66
N ALA A 42 25.10 -8.84 -1.94
CA ALA A 42 24.52 -7.79 -2.77
C ALA A 42 24.36 -8.30 -4.20
N THR A 43 23.29 -9.05 -4.46
CA THR A 43 22.90 -9.43 -5.81
C THR A 43 22.55 -8.12 -6.52
N LYS A 44 23.37 -7.74 -7.51
CA LYS A 44 23.10 -6.62 -8.41
C LYS A 44 21.71 -6.87 -8.99
N ARG A 45 20.69 -6.17 -8.49
CA ARG A 45 19.34 -6.25 -9.03
C ARG A 45 19.42 -5.59 -10.40
N THR A 46 19.57 -6.40 -11.45
CA THR A 46 19.40 -5.95 -12.82
C THR A 46 18.06 -5.23 -12.88
N ALA A 47 18.11 -3.94 -13.23
CA ALA A 47 16.92 -3.10 -13.29
C ALA A 47 16.03 -3.63 -14.42
N LEU A 48 15.09 -4.50 -14.09
CA LEU A 48 14.05 -4.93 -15.02
C LEU A 48 13.20 -3.70 -15.33
N VAL A 49 13.31 -3.24 -16.58
CA VAL A 49 12.50 -2.14 -17.13
C VAL A 49 11.02 -2.53 -16.98
N PRO A 50 10.19 -1.74 -16.29
CA PRO A 50 8.84 -2.16 -15.99
C PRO A 50 7.93 -1.92 -17.21
N VAL A 51 7.60 -2.99 -17.93
CA VAL A 51 6.56 -3.04 -18.97
C VAL A 51 5.15 -2.67 -18.43
N MET A 52 4.99 -2.51 -17.12
CA MET A 52 3.70 -2.27 -16.44
C MET A 52 3.39 -0.79 -16.15
N MET A 53 4.10 0.19 -16.73
CA MET A 53 3.85 1.60 -16.44
C MET A 53 2.55 2.14 -17.06
N ALA A 54 2.18 1.70 -18.26
CA ALA A 54 1.02 2.22 -19.00
C ALA A 54 -0.28 2.20 -18.17
N LYS A 55 -0.66 1.03 -17.65
CA LYS A 55 -1.88 0.87 -16.82
C LYS A 55 -1.88 1.70 -15.55
N ARG A 56 -0.69 2.01 -15.00
CA ARG A 56 -0.59 2.86 -13.80
C ARG A 56 -0.83 4.32 -14.15
N GLU A 57 -0.25 4.77 -15.24
CA GLU A 57 -0.37 6.15 -15.71
C GLU A 57 -1.80 6.47 -16.12
N GLU A 58 -2.47 5.56 -16.82
CA GLU A 58 -3.90 5.64 -17.14
C GLU A 58 -4.75 5.81 -15.87
N GLN A 59 -4.55 4.93 -14.88
CA GLN A 59 -5.26 5.03 -13.59
C GLN A 59 -5.00 6.36 -12.87
N LEU A 60 -3.78 6.91 -12.95
CA LEU A 60 -3.49 8.21 -12.35
C LEU A 60 -4.17 9.36 -13.10
N LYS A 61 -4.22 9.29 -14.43
CA LYS A 61 -4.96 10.26 -15.25
C LYS A 61 -6.46 10.23 -14.89
N GLU A 62 -7.05 9.05 -14.79
CA GLU A 62 -8.45 8.87 -14.37
C GLU A 62 -8.72 9.40 -12.95
N ILE A 63 -7.81 9.19 -12.00
CA ILE A 63 -8.00 9.71 -10.64
C ILE A 63 -7.95 11.24 -10.63
N ARG A 64 -7.07 11.85 -11.43
CA ARG A 64 -6.92 13.30 -11.50
C ARG A 64 -8.14 13.99 -12.13
N THR A 65 -8.89 13.31 -13.00
CA THR A 65 -10.13 13.86 -13.58
C THR A 65 -11.33 13.77 -12.64
N LYS A 66 -11.33 12.85 -11.67
CA LYS A 66 -12.42 12.68 -10.69
C LYS A 66 -12.52 13.83 -9.70
N THR A 67 -13.73 14.12 -9.23
CA THR A 67 -13.97 15.12 -8.16
C THR A 67 -13.56 14.58 -6.78
N ASN A 68 -13.38 15.45 -5.80
CA ASN A 68 -13.00 15.05 -4.43
C ASN A 68 -14.05 14.13 -3.77
N GLU A 69 -15.33 14.35 -4.07
CA GLU A 69 -16.45 13.54 -3.57
C GLU A 69 -16.41 12.13 -4.16
N GLN A 70 -16.25 12.02 -5.48
CA GLN A 70 -16.09 10.74 -6.18
C GLN A 70 -14.88 9.95 -5.65
N ILE A 71 -13.76 10.63 -5.37
CA ILE A 71 -12.59 10.00 -4.75
C ILE A 71 -12.95 9.40 -3.38
N ASN A 72 -13.71 10.11 -2.54
CA ASN A 72 -14.11 9.62 -1.23
C ASN A 72 -15.05 8.41 -1.32
N GLU A 73 -16.03 8.47 -2.22
CA GLU A 73 -16.96 7.36 -2.48
C GLU A 73 -16.21 6.11 -2.97
N GLU A 74 -15.28 6.28 -3.90
CA GLU A 74 -14.48 5.18 -4.43
C GLU A 74 -13.56 4.57 -3.36
N VAL A 75 -12.98 5.38 -2.48
CA VAL A 75 -12.22 4.87 -1.33
C VAL A 75 -13.09 4.00 -0.43
N VAL A 76 -14.31 4.44 -0.10
CA VAL A 76 -15.24 3.66 0.75
C VAL A 76 -15.65 2.37 0.05
N LYS A 77 -15.96 2.43 -1.25
CA LYS A 77 -16.30 1.24 -2.06
C LYS A 77 -15.16 0.21 -2.06
N LEU A 78 -13.94 0.63 -2.40
CA LEU A 78 -12.77 -0.26 -2.45
C LEU A 78 -12.43 -0.84 -1.07
N GLN A 79 -12.69 -0.10 0.02
CA GLN A 79 -12.53 -0.63 1.37
C GLN A 79 -13.57 -1.70 1.71
N GLY A 80 -14.83 -1.51 1.29
CA GLY A 80 -15.89 -2.50 1.42
C GLY A 80 -15.57 -3.78 0.63
N ASP A 81 -15.16 -3.63 -0.63
CA ASP A 81 -14.76 -4.77 -1.47
C ASP A 81 -13.56 -5.52 -0.85
N LEU A 82 -12.62 -4.81 -0.20
CA LEU A 82 -11.48 -5.41 0.47
C LEU A 82 -11.90 -6.24 1.69
N LEU A 83 -12.97 -5.83 2.38
CA LEU A 83 -13.56 -6.60 3.47
C LEU A 83 -14.17 -7.90 2.94
N VAL A 84 -14.93 -7.83 1.85
CA VAL A 84 -15.51 -9.02 1.19
C VAL A 84 -14.44 -10.00 0.77
N LEU A 85 -13.33 -9.54 0.16
CA LEU A 85 -12.20 -10.42 -0.18
C LEU A 85 -11.57 -11.08 1.05
N ARG A 86 -11.54 -10.42 2.21
CA ARG A 86 -11.06 -11.04 3.46
C ARG A 86 -12.02 -12.14 3.93
N LEU A 87 -13.32 -11.89 3.85
CA LEU A 87 -14.35 -12.88 4.19
C LEU A 87 -14.30 -14.09 3.26
N GLN A 88 -14.14 -13.87 1.95
CA GLN A 88 -13.95 -14.92 0.95
C GLN A 88 -12.70 -15.75 1.24
N LYS A 89 -11.59 -15.09 1.59
CA LYS A 89 -10.35 -15.75 1.99
C LYS A 89 -10.53 -16.60 3.26
N SER A 90 -11.26 -16.13 4.27
CA SER A 90 -11.52 -16.91 5.48
C SER A 90 -12.46 -18.08 5.22
N ALA A 91 -13.45 -17.89 4.35
CA ALA A 91 -14.36 -18.95 3.90
C ALA A 91 -13.69 -19.98 2.99
N ARG A 92 -12.39 -19.79 2.66
CA ARG A 92 -11.62 -20.63 1.73
C ARG A 92 -12.26 -20.77 0.34
N LYS A 93 -13.15 -19.85 -0.04
CA LYS A 93 -13.66 -19.73 -1.42
C LYS A 93 -12.52 -19.28 -2.34
N GLU A 94 -12.61 -19.60 -3.62
CA GLU A 94 -11.58 -19.21 -4.59
C GLU A 94 -11.53 -17.69 -4.77
N PHE A 95 -10.35 -17.08 -4.59
CA PHE A 95 -10.15 -15.65 -4.81
C PHE A 95 -8.79 -15.36 -5.45
N LYS A 96 -8.65 -14.22 -6.11
CA LYS A 96 -7.38 -13.80 -6.71
C LYS A 96 -6.52 -13.04 -5.68
N PRO A 97 -5.34 -13.55 -5.27
CA PRO A 97 -4.50 -12.88 -4.27
C PRO A 97 -3.91 -11.56 -4.77
N SER A 98 -3.79 -11.38 -6.09
CA SER A 98 -3.31 -10.13 -6.68
C SER A 98 -4.22 -8.93 -6.38
N ASP A 99 -5.51 -9.18 -6.18
CA ASP A 99 -6.51 -8.13 -6.06
C ASP A 99 -6.42 -7.41 -4.71
N PHE A 100 -6.05 -8.11 -3.64
CA PHE A 100 -5.64 -7.51 -2.37
C PHE A 100 -4.57 -6.42 -2.55
N ARG A 101 -3.54 -6.71 -3.36
CA ARG A 101 -2.44 -5.76 -3.58
C ARG A 101 -2.86 -4.63 -4.50
N LYS A 102 -3.65 -4.92 -5.55
CA LYS A 102 -4.16 -3.91 -6.48
C LYS A 102 -5.05 -2.92 -5.74
N MET A 103 -6.07 -3.38 -5.03
CA MET A 103 -7.03 -2.52 -4.33
C MET A 103 -6.37 -1.63 -3.28
N ARG A 104 -5.46 -2.18 -2.45
CA ARG A 104 -4.69 -1.36 -1.50
C ARG A 104 -3.85 -0.28 -2.19
N LYS A 105 -3.24 -0.60 -3.34
CA LYS A 105 -2.47 0.39 -4.12
C LYS A 105 -3.38 1.44 -4.77
N THR A 106 -4.57 1.07 -5.23
CA THR A 106 -5.54 2.01 -5.79
C THR A 106 -6.03 2.99 -4.72
N ILE A 107 -6.42 2.50 -3.55
CA ILE A 107 -6.80 3.35 -2.40
C ILE A 107 -5.67 4.32 -2.04
N ALA A 108 -4.44 3.84 -1.98
CA ALA A 108 -3.29 4.69 -1.67
C ALA A 108 -3.15 5.85 -2.68
N ARG A 109 -3.29 5.57 -3.98
CA ARG A 109 -3.20 6.62 -5.03
C ARG A 109 -4.34 7.63 -4.95
N LEU A 110 -5.57 7.18 -4.72
CA LEU A 110 -6.73 8.05 -4.51
C LEU A 110 -6.47 9.04 -3.36
N LEU A 111 -5.96 8.54 -2.22
CA LEU A 111 -5.62 9.37 -1.07
C LEU A 111 -4.43 10.30 -1.32
N THR A 112 -3.45 9.87 -2.13
CA THR A 112 -2.34 10.73 -2.54
C THR A 112 -2.84 11.93 -3.35
N VAL A 113 -3.65 11.71 -4.39
CA VAL A 113 -4.19 12.81 -5.22
C VAL A 113 -5.08 13.74 -4.41
N LYS A 114 -5.91 13.21 -3.51
CA LYS A 114 -6.67 14.04 -2.56
C LYS A 114 -5.75 14.92 -1.71
N ARG A 115 -4.64 14.37 -1.21
CA ARG A 115 -3.69 15.13 -0.40
C ARG A 115 -2.90 16.15 -1.22
N GLU A 116 -2.58 15.87 -2.47
CA GLU A 116 -1.96 16.84 -3.41
C GLU A 116 -2.87 18.08 -3.56
N ARG A 117 -4.17 17.87 -3.79
CA ARG A 117 -5.16 18.97 -3.87
C ARG A 117 -5.25 19.78 -2.58
N GLU A 118 -5.28 19.13 -1.42
CA GLU A 118 -5.26 19.84 -0.13
C GLU A 118 -3.99 20.68 0.06
N ILE A 119 -2.85 20.28 -0.52
CA ILE A 119 -1.60 21.05 -0.46
C ILE A 119 -1.66 22.25 -1.41
N GLU A 120 -2.24 22.09 -2.60
CA GLU A 120 -2.49 23.18 -3.57
C GLU A 120 -3.43 24.25 -2.97
N GLU A 121 -4.43 23.83 -2.19
CA GLU A 121 -5.32 24.72 -1.42
C GLU A 121 -4.62 25.40 -0.22
N GLY A 122 -3.38 25.03 0.11
CA GLY A 122 -2.62 25.58 1.22
C GLY A 122 -2.96 25.00 2.60
N ILE A 123 -3.67 23.86 2.66
CA ILE A 123 -4.08 23.25 3.93
C ILE A 123 -2.88 22.57 4.63
N GLY A 124 -2.47 23.16 5.75
CA GLY A 124 -1.43 22.62 6.62
C GLY A 124 -1.75 21.23 7.19
N LYS A 125 -0.71 20.49 7.60
CA LYS A 125 -0.81 19.10 8.10
C LYS A 125 -1.78 18.92 9.27
N ARG A 126 -1.86 19.90 10.18
CA ARG A 126 -2.74 19.82 11.36
C ARG A 126 -4.22 19.94 10.99
N LEU A 127 -4.55 20.86 10.08
CA LEU A 127 -5.91 21.08 9.61
C LEU A 127 -6.40 19.88 8.80
N SER A 128 -5.57 19.37 7.89
CA SER A 128 -5.85 18.13 7.12
C SER A 128 -6.19 16.95 8.05
N ARG A 129 -5.42 16.72 9.12
CA ARG A 129 -5.74 15.66 10.11
C ARG A 129 -7.07 15.88 10.84
N LYS A 130 -7.45 17.12 11.13
CA LYS A 130 -8.74 17.44 11.78
C LYS A 130 -9.89 17.13 10.83
N LEU A 131 -9.77 17.54 9.56
CA LEU A 131 -10.76 17.26 8.51
C LEU A 131 -10.87 15.75 8.24
N ASP A 132 -9.74 15.04 8.12
CA ASP A 132 -9.72 13.58 7.92
C ASP A 132 -10.38 12.83 9.08
N LYS A 133 -10.11 13.23 10.33
CA LYS A 133 -10.79 12.66 11.50
C LYS A 133 -12.29 12.95 11.50
N LYS A 134 -12.71 14.17 11.15
CA LYS A 134 -14.13 14.55 11.06
C LYS A 134 -14.83 13.70 10.00
N TRP A 135 -14.22 13.57 8.83
CA TRP A 135 -14.73 12.75 7.73
C TRP A 135 -14.82 11.27 8.13
N LYS A 136 -13.77 10.68 8.70
CA LYS A 136 -13.79 9.27 9.14
C LYS A 136 -14.89 8.96 10.16
N ARG A 137 -15.25 9.94 11.01
CA ARG A 137 -16.36 9.81 11.97
C ARG A 137 -17.73 9.90 11.29
N SER A 138 -17.84 10.61 10.17
CA SER A 138 -19.10 10.74 9.43
C SER A 138 -19.34 9.63 8.41
N ILE A 139 -18.39 8.70 8.21
CA ILE A 139 -18.58 7.58 7.29
C ILE A 139 -19.63 6.64 7.87
N VAL A 140 -20.78 6.55 7.19
CA VAL A 140 -21.79 5.53 7.43
C VAL A 140 -21.40 4.30 6.64
N VAL A 141 -21.36 3.13 7.30
CA VAL A 141 -21.03 1.87 6.65
C VAL A 141 -22.21 1.46 5.76
N LYS A 142 -22.06 1.69 4.45
CA LYS A 142 -22.96 1.11 3.45
C LYS A 142 -22.42 -0.28 3.08
N PRO A 143 -23.25 -1.33 3.04
CA PRO A 143 -22.79 -2.62 2.52
C PRO A 143 -22.23 -2.37 1.11
N PRO A 144 -21.04 -2.91 0.78
CA PRO A 144 -20.52 -2.80 -0.57
C PRO A 144 -21.60 -3.34 -1.49
N THR A 145 -21.99 -2.55 -2.50
CA THR A 145 -22.90 -3.05 -3.53
C THR A 145 -22.30 -4.36 -4.04
N PRO A 146 -23.01 -5.50 -3.94
CA PRO A 146 -22.42 -6.76 -4.30
C PRO A 146 -21.93 -6.62 -5.74
N PRO A 147 -20.64 -6.91 -6.02
CA PRO A 147 -20.15 -6.84 -7.37
C PRO A 147 -21.05 -7.75 -8.20
N VAL A 148 -21.39 -7.35 -9.42
CA VAL A 148 -22.27 -8.11 -10.33
C VAL A 148 -21.81 -9.58 -10.47
N SER A 149 -20.51 -9.84 -10.25
CA SER A 149 -19.92 -11.18 -10.17
C SER A 149 -20.35 -12.00 -8.95
N LEU A 150 -20.53 -11.41 -7.76
CA LEU A 150 -21.06 -12.12 -6.59
C LEU A 150 -22.56 -12.35 -6.71
N LEU A 151 -23.34 -11.43 -7.29
CA LEU A 151 -24.75 -11.71 -7.59
C LEU A 151 -24.89 -12.83 -8.61
N LYS A 152 -24.01 -12.89 -9.63
CA LYS A 152 -23.96 -14.02 -10.57
C LYS A 152 -23.54 -15.32 -9.90
N LEU A 153 -22.60 -15.28 -8.96
CA LEU A 153 -22.18 -16.48 -8.22
C LEU A 153 -23.26 -16.96 -7.26
N LEU A 154 -23.93 -16.05 -6.55
CA LEU A 154 -25.04 -16.37 -5.64
C LEU A 154 -26.24 -16.92 -6.40
N ARG A 155 -26.64 -16.28 -7.51
CA ARG A 155 -27.70 -16.81 -8.37
C ARG A 155 -27.35 -18.18 -8.94
N LYS A 156 -26.10 -18.38 -9.34
CA LYS A 156 -25.66 -19.66 -9.88
C LYS A 156 -25.63 -20.76 -8.81
N GLU A 157 -25.21 -20.45 -7.58
CA GLU A 157 -25.31 -21.36 -6.43
C GLU A 157 -26.79 -21.73 -6.14
N GLU A 158 -27.71 -20.75 -6.17
CA GLU A 158 -29.17 -20.97 -6.02
C GLU A 158 -29.75 -21.85 -7.15
N ASP A 159 -29.39 -21.57 -8.41
CA ASP A 159 -29.85 -22.35 -9.59
C ASP A 159 -29.33 -23.81 -9.54
N ASP A 160 -28.11 -24.02 -9.05
CA ASP A 160 -27.49 -25.35 -8.93
C ASP A 160 -28.10 -26.16 -7.74
N GLU A 161 -28.62 -25.50 -6.71
CA GLU A 161 -29.35 -26.12 -5.58
C GLU A 161 -30.78 -26.53 -5.98
N GLU A 162 -31.51 -25.68 -6.72
CA GLU A 162 -32.86 -25.98 -7.21
C GLU A 162 -32.85 -27.18 -8.19
N ALA A 163 -31.84 -27.27 -9.07
CA ALA A 163 -31.69 -28.39 -10.00
C ALA A 163 -31.28 -29.72 -9.34
N ALA A 164 -30.90 -29.71 -8.06
CA ALA A 164 -30.56 -30.91 -7.30
C ALA A 164 -31.72 -31.41 -6.41
N GLU A 165 -32.76 -30.60 -6.23
CA GLU A 165 -33.97 -30.97 -5.49
C GLU A 165 -35.11 -31.52 -6.38
N ASP A 166 -35.02 -31.36 -7.70
CA ASP A 166 -35.89 -31.98 -8.72
C ASP A 166 -35.34 -33.32 -9.26
#